data_AF-A0A7W9HTT8-F1
#
_entry.id   AF-A0A7W9HTT8-F1
#
_cell.length_a   1.000
_cell.length_b   1.000
_cell.length_c   1.000
_cell.angle_alpha   90.00
_cell.angle_beta   90.00
_cell.angle_gamma   90.00
#
_symmetry.space_group_name_H-M   'P 1'
#
loop_
_entity.id
_entity.type
_entity.pdbx_description
1 polymer ?
#
loop_
_entity_poly.entity_id
_entity_poly.type
_entity_poly.pdbx_seq_one_letter_code
_entity_poly.pdbx_strand_id
1 'polypeptide(L)'
;MRLIRLGSEPSEVGADVRAALSTWGVGDAVLGGVALLGVRPPDCPRDLVAVIVLPRGVLVVVGVDLPDPALRLEAPLNGQWKIDGWPLTRPDGAMSPAAEALEASTSVARRIQDMRGEPLPVTTVVAVGPYVGQVVQPTVDLNRGVRVLHPKPTTLLAAARELATSDRPCSADHAAKLVAVLAPTGAPPDRRDLIAEGFSDATADLASASTMLLPKITAAPTTSRKVLPYVAGAVVGVLLIIALIASLSSGDTADSAATTTPSPQPTTVVVDGRNFSPRGADRTEDCAAHAFGDVRAWLSGHMCMQLRRGQYETVVDGRKVGIAIAELSLPDATRAGELHAVASKAGAGGVNPMVHEGKGWSGGPASFDRSVIRVSVKGAQLRITQVVWIEGEPDPAAPQLVAIAEQALRLPAAQG
;
A
#
# COMPACT_ATOMS: atom_id res chain seq x y z
N MET A 1 -3.53 4.27 0.97
CA MET A 1 -2.88 5.11 -0.05
C MET A 1 -2.02 4.29 -0.98
N ARG A 2 -2.27 4.43 -2.28
CA ARG A 2 -1.45 3.87 -3.35
C ARG A 2 -0.33 4.81 -3.75
N LEU A 3 0.89 4.29 -3.89
CA LEU A 3 2.05 5.06 -4.37
C LEU A 3 2.39 4.65 -5.80
N ILE A 4 2.50 5.62 -6.71
CA ILE A 4 2.89 5.45 -8.11
C ILE A 4 4.17 6.23 -8.35
N ARG A 5 5.24 5.56 -8.75
CA ARG A 5 6.54 6.20 -9.00
C ARG A 5 6.71 6.45 -10.49
N LEU A 6 6.97 7.70 -10.86
CA LEU A 6 7.02 8.14 -12.26
C LEU A 6 8.40 8.67 -12.66
N GLY A 7 9.24 9.05 -11.69
CA GLY A 7 10.56 9.58 -11.96
C GLY A 7 11.55 9.37 -10.82
N SER A 8 12.73 10.00 -10.98
CA SER A 8 13.75 10.11 -9.94
C SER A 8 13.29 11.03 -8.80
N GLU A 9 13.91 10.89 -7.63
CA GLU A 9 13.66 11.78 -6.50
C GLU A 9 14.26 13.16 -6.81
N PRO A 10 13.46 14.25 -6.86
CA PRO A 10 13.96 15.57 -7.27
C PRO A 10 14.66 16.35 -6.14
N SER A 11 14.67 15.80 -4.92
CA SER A 11 15.27 16.37 -3.72
C SER A 11 15.60 15.25 -2.74
N GLU A 12 16.59 15.43 -1.88
CA GLU A 12 16.97 14.45 -0.86
C GLU A 12 15.83 14.21 0.15
N VAL A 13 15.14 15.28 0.56
CA VAL A 13 13.93 15.20 1.41
C VAL A 13 12.78 14.40 0.74
N GLY A 14 12.87 14.15 -0.55
CA GLY A 14 11.88 13.33 -1.28
C GLY A 14 11.81 11.89 -0.75
N ALA A 15 12.94 11.35 -0.28
CA ALA A 15 12.99 10.04 0.35
C ALA A 15 12.16 10.00 1.65
N ASP A 16 12.21 11.06 2.46
CA ASP A 16 11.45 11.18 3.71
C ASP A 16 9.95 11.32 3.45
N VAL A 17 9.55 12.10 2.42
CA VAL A 17 8.14 12.20 2.00
C VAL A 17 7.61 10.83 1.59
N ARG A 18 8.38 10.10 0.78
CA ARG A 18 8.01 8.74 0.36
C ARG A 18 7.90 7.79 1.54
N ALA A 19 8.86 7.82 2.46
CA ALA A 19 8.82 7.04 3.68
C ALA A 19 7.57 7.37 4.51
N ALA A 20 7.26 8.65 4.70
CA ALA A 20 6.08 9.10 5.43
C ALA A 20 4.78 8.60 4.79
N LEU A 21 4.62 8.74 3.46
CA LEU A 21 3.44 8.27 2.74
C LEU A 21 3.27 6.75 2.82
N SER A 22 4.37 5.99 2.80
CA SER A 22 4.31 4.53 2.93
C SER A 22 3.70 4.06 4.25
N THR A 23 3.82 4.86 5.33
CA THR A 23 3.25 4.54 6.64
C THR A 23 1.72 4.66 6.69
N TRP A 24 1.09 5.30 5.72
CA TRP A 24 -0.38 5.44 5.66
C TRP A 24 -1.06 4.15 5.21
N GLY A 25 -0.27 3.17 4.76
CA GLY A 25 -0.76 1.86 4.31
C GLY A 25 -1.51 1.92 3.00
N VAL A 26 -2.02 0.78 2.55
CA VAL A 26 -2.87 0.65 1.35
C VAL A 26 -4.33 0.89 1.74
N GLY A 27 -5.13 1.41 0.81
CA GLY A 27 -6.54 1.69 1.04
C GLY A 27 -6.82 2.92 1.90
N ASP A 28 -8.00 2.99 2.50
CA ASP A 28 -8.51 4.18 3.20
C ASP A 28 -8.42 4.13 4.74
N ALA A 29 -7.77 3.11 5.30
CA ALA A 29 -7.70 2.86 6.75
C ALA A 29 -7.06 4.01 7.57
N VAL A 30 -6.07 4.73 7.02
CA VAL A 30 -5.46 5.91 7.65
C VAL A 30 -5.82 7.18 6.88
N LEU A 31 -5.49 7.17 5.59
CA LEU A 31 -5.89 8.17 4.62
C LEU A 31 -5.79 7.54 3.22
N GLY A 32 -6.94 7.47 2.54
CA GLY A 32 -7.04 6.98 1.17
C GLY A 32 -6.41 7.94 0.15
N GLY A 33 -6.21 7.46 -1.07
CA GLY A 33 -5.78 8.27 -2.20
C GLY A 33 -4.66 7.64 -3.03
N VAL A 34 -4.17 8.40 -4.01
CA VAL A 34 -3.07 8.04 -4.89
C VAL A 34 -1.99 9.11 -4.83
N ALA A 35 -0.75 8.74 -4.53
CA ALA A 35 0.40 9.63 -4.58
C ALA A 35 1.27 9.34 -5.81
N LEU A 36 1.47 10.36 -6.65
CA LEU A 36 2.33 10.35 -7.82
C LEU A 36 3.71 10.90 -7.44
N LEU A 37 4.71 10.04 -7.32
CA LEU A 37 6.05 10.38 -6.83
C LEU A 37 7.01 10.71 -7.98
N GLY A 38 7.79 11.79 -7.83
CA GLY A 38 8.77 12.23 -8.83
C GLY A 38 8.13 12.60 -10.16
N VAL A 39 6.97 13.26 -10.11
CA VAL A 39 6.17 13.58 -11.31
C VAL A 39 6.45 15.00 -11.79
N ARG A 40 6.51 15.19 -13.11
CA ARG A 40 6.43 16.50 -13.75
C ARG A 40 5.11 16.62 -14.51
N PRO A 41 4.08 17.22 -13.91
CA PRO A 41 2.86 17.53 -14.64
C PRO A 41 3.17 18.42 -15.85
N PRO A 42 2.40 18.32 -16.94
CA PRO A 42 2.54 19.21 -18.08
C PRO A 42 2.53 20.68 -17.63
N ASP A 43 3.37 21.51 -18.26
CA ASP A 43 3.50 22.95 -17.98
C ASP A 43 3.95 23.30 -16.54
N CYS A 44 4.37 22.31 -15.76
CA CYS A 44 5.01 22.51 -14.46
C CYS A 44 6.50 22.88 -14.67
N PRO A 45 7.01 23.95 -14.04
CA PRO A 45 8.39 24.41 -14.26
C PRO A 45 9.46 23.46 -13.70
N ARG A 46 9.07 22.50 -12.86
CA ARG A 46 9.99 21.59 -12.16
C ARG A 46 9.36 20.23 -11.89
N ASP A 47 10.21 19.26 -11.57
CA ASP A 47 9.79 17.99 -10.97
C ASP A 47 9.27 18.21 -9.55
N LEU A 48 8.17 17.55 -9.24
CA LEU A 48 7.53 17.55 -7.93
C LEU A 48 7.94 16.30 -7.16
N VAL A 49 8.14 16.44 -5.85
CA VAL A 49 8.39 15.28 -4.98
C VAL A 49 7.19 14.35 -5.02
N ALA A 50 5.99 14.93 -4.86
CA ALA A 50 4.75 14.19 -5.01
C ALA A 50 3.59 15.08 -5.47
N VAL A 51 2.64 14.50 -6.19
CA VAL A 51 1.27 15.01 -6.28
C VAL A 51 0.34 13.97 -5.66
N ILE A 52 -0.32 14.32 -4.57
CA ILE A 52 -1.19 13.41 -3.81
C ILE A 52 -2.64 13.75 -4.14
N VAL A 53 -3.30 12.84 -4.86
CA VAL A 53 -4.74 12.90 -5.15
C VAL A 53 -5.46 12.19 -4.02
N LEU A 54 -6.18 12.95 -3.20
CA LEU A 54 -6.99 12.45 -2.10
C LEU A 54 -8.47 12.45 -2.49
N PRO A 55 -9.33 11.68 -1.80
CA PRO A 55 -10.76 11.75 -2.01
C PRO A 55 -11.34 13.16 -1.79
N ARG A 56 -10.69 14.04 -1.03
CA ARG A 56 -11.22 15.38 -0.69
C ARG A 56 -10.30 16.55 -1.09
N GLY A 57 -9.31 16.31 -1.95
CA GLY A 57 -8.41 17.37 -2.39
C GLY A 57 -7.19 16.86 -3.13
N VAL A 58 -6.38 17.77 -3.63
CA VAL A 58 -5.09 17.48 -4.25
C VAL A 58 -4.01 18.24 -3.50
N LEU A 59 -2.94 17.56 -3.11
CA LEU A 59 -1.77 18.17 -2.50
C LEU A 59 -0.60 18.12 -3.47
N VAL A 60 0.03 19.27 -3.66
CA VAL A 60 1.27 19.43 -4.40
C VAL A 60 2.42 19.48 -3.40
N VAL A 61 3.33 18.52 -3.45
CA VAL A 61 4.47 18.43 -2.54
C VAL A 61 5.75 18.81 -3.25
N VAL A 62 6.40 19.87 -2.75
CA VAL A 62 7.69 20.35 -3.23
C VAL A 62 8.73 20.15 -2.14
N GLY A 63 9.85 19.53 -2.50
CA GLY A 63 10.98 19.31 -1.61
C GLY A 63 11.96 20.48 -1.63
N VAL A 64 12.45 20.83 -0.44
CA VAL A 64 13.47 21.85 -0.22
C VAL A 64 14.55 21.24 0.66
N ASP A 65 15.72 21.06 0.07
CA ASP A 65 16.90 20.58 0.77
C ASP A 65 17.62 21.78 1.39
N LEU A 66 17.66 21.81 2.73
CA LEU A 66 18.43 22.79 3.49
C LEU A 66 19.90 22.35 3.52
N PRO A 67 20.85 23.31 3.59
CA PRO A 67 22.28 22.99 3.61
C PRO A 67 22.68 22.16 4.83
N ASP A 68 22.02 22.40 5.97
CA ASP A 68 22.28 21.74 7.25
C ASP A 68 20.96 21.44 7.97
N PRO A 69 20.95 20.44 8.88
CA PRO A 69 19.88 20.27 9.85
C PRO A 69 19.60 21.57 10.64
N ALA A 70 18.32 21.87 10.88
CA ALA A 70 17.89 23.05 11.60
C ALA A 70 17.16 22.68 12.90
N LEU A 71 17.43 23.37 14.01
CA LEU A 71 16.56 23.23 15.19
C LEU A 71 15.27 24.01 14.98
N ARG A 72 15.36 25.18 14.35
CA ARG A 72 14.24 26.08 14.05
C ARG A 72 14.36 26.65 12.64
N LEU A 73 13.29 26.51 11.87
CA LEU A 73 13.13 27.12 10.56
C LEU A 73 12.02 28.18 10.60
N GLU A 74 12.35 29.42 10.26
CA GLU A 74 11.37 30.47 9.98
C GLU A 74 11.11 30.51 8.47
N ALA A 75 9.91 30.12 8.07
CA ALA A 75 9.56 29.88 6.67
C ALA A 75 8.31 30.67 6.24
N PRO A 76 8.40 32.01 6.15
CA PRO A 76 7.32 32.79 5.56
C PRO A 76 7.17 32.46 4.07
N LEU A 77 5.96 32.54 3.54
CA LEU A 77 5.74 32.37 2.09
C LEU A 77 6.28 33.54 1.29
N ASN A 78 6.28 34.73 1.90
CA ASN A 78 6.82 35.95 1.33
C ASN A 78 8.00 36.45 2.20
N GLY A 79 9.18 36.54 1.60
CA GLY A 79 10.38 37.05 2.27
C GLY A 79 11.39 35.98 2.63
N GLN A 80 12.48 36.43 3.27
CA GLN A 80 13.68 35.63 3.51
C GLN A 80 13.44 34.55 4.57
N TRP A 81 13.69 33.28 4.23
CA TRP A 81 13.72 32.19 5.21
C TRP A 81 14.93 32.32 6.13
N LYS A 82 14.79 31.84 7.38
CA LYS A 82 15.91 31.79 8.34
C LYS A 82 16.04 30.41 8.97
N ILE A 83 17.28 29.93 9.06
CA ILE A 83 17.67 28.71 9.77
C ILE A 83 18.37 29.14 11.05
N ASP A 84 17.84 28.74 12.20
CA ASP A 84 18.42 29.03 13.52
C ASP A 84 18.76 30.52 13.73
N GLY A 85 17.92 31.39 13.18
CA GLY A 85 18.05 32.86 13.23
C GLY A 85 18.85 33.50 12.09
N TRP A 86 19.54 32.71 11.27
CA TRP A 86 20.37 33.19 10.16
C TRP A 86 19.64 33.13 8.82
N PRO A 87 19.73 34.16 7.96
CA PRO A 87 19.12 34.12 6.62
C PRO A 87 19.61 32.93 5.79
N LEU A 88 18.68 32.16 5.23
CA LEU A 88 18.97 31.11 4.26
C LEU A 88 19.43 31.74 2.94
N THR A 89 20.73 31.73 2.69
CA THR A 89 21.27 32.19 1.41
C THR A 89 21.29 31.04 0.42
N ARG A 90 20.75 31.27 -0.78
CA ARG A 90 20.84 30.32 -1.88
C ARG A 90 21.78 30.81 -2.97
N PRO A 91 22.48 29.90 -3.68
CA PRO A 91 23.36 30.26 -4.80
C PRO A 91 22.64 30.99 -5.93
N ASP A 92 21.34 30.72 -6.11
CA ASP A 92 20.47 31.33 -7.13
C ASP A 92 19.97 32.75 -6.76
N GLY A 93 20.30 33.24 -5.56
CA GLY A 93 19.86 34.54 -5.06
C GLY A 93 18.37 34.63 -4.70
N ALA A 94 17.62 33.54 -4.78
CA ALA A 94 16.19 33.56 -4.55
C ALA A 94 15.86 33.53 -3.05
N MET A 95 15.04 34.50 -2.60
CA MET A 95 14.77 34.79 -1.19
C MET A 95 14.00 33.69 -0.45
N SER A 96 13.15 32.93 -1.14
CA SER A 96 12.34 31.88 -0.52
C SER A 96 12.06 30.73 -1.48
N PRO A 97 12.31 29.47 -1.07
CA PRO A 97 11.86 28.29 -1.80
C PRO A 97 10.33 28.17 -1.92
N ALA A 98 9.56 28.88 -1.08
CA ALA A 98 8.11 28.82 -1.11
C ALA A 98 7.50 29.39 -2.39
N ALA A 99 8.15 30.38 -3.02
CA ALA A 99 7.67 31.00 -4.25
C ALA A 99 7.62 29.98 -5.40
N GLU A 100 8.66 29.16 -5.54
CA GLU A 100 8.71 28.08 -6.54
C GLU A 100 7.65 27.01 -6.27
N ALA A 101 7.40 26.69 -5.00
CA ALA A 101 6.35 25.75 -4.62
C ALA A 101 4.94 26.25 -4.97
N LEU A 102 4.71 27.55 -4.77
CA LEU A 102 3.46 28.23 -5.15
C LEU A 102 3.28 28.29 -6.67
N GLU A 103 4.34 28.57 -7.42
CA GLU A 103 4.30 28.58 -8.89
C GLU A 103 3.96 27.19 -9.43
N ALA A 104 4.65 26.15 -8.94
CA ALA A 104 4.40 24.77 -9.35
C ALA A 104 2.97 24.32 -8.99
N SER A 105 2.47 24.67 -7.80
CA SER A 105 1.09 24.41 -7.39
C SER A 105 0.07 25.14 -8.26
N THR A 106 0.37 26.37 -8.68
CA THR A 106 -0.48 27.14 -9.60
C THR A 106 -0.55 26.50 -10.97
N SER A 107 0.56 25.99 -11.51
CA SER A 107 0.57 25.23 -12.77
C SER A 107 -0.28 23.96 -12.67
N VAL A 108 -0.16 23.21 -11.57
CA VAL A 108 -0.98 22.01 -11.33
C VAL A 108 -2.46 22.37 -11.21
N ALA A 109 -2.79 23.42 -10.46
CA ALA A 109 -4.18 23.88 -10.31
C ALA A 109 -4.79 24.29 -11.66
N ARG A 110 -4.05 25.05 -12.47
CA ARG A 110 -4.48 25.42 -13.83
C ARG A 110 -4.74 24.20 -14.69
N ARG A 111 -3.83 23.23 -14.67
CA ARG A 111 -3.96 21.97 -15.42
C ARG A 111 -5.20 21.17 -15.03
N ILE A 112 -5.50 21.10 -13.73
CA ILE A 112 -6.72 20.45 -13.22
C ILE A 112 -7.97 21.23 -13.64
N GLN A 113 -7.93 22.56 -13.62
CA GLN A 113 -9.05 23.41 -14.06
C GLN A 113 -9.32 23.24 -15.57
N ASP A 114 -8.29 23.12 -16.40
CA ASP A 114 -8.42 22.94 -17.85
C ASP A 114 -9.09 21.62 -18.24
N MET A 115 -9.03 20.60 -17.38
CA MET A 115 -9.78 19.35 -17.54
C MET A 115 -11.32 19.54 -17.46
N ARG A 116 -11.78 20.69 -16.92
CA ARG A 116 -13.22 21.00 -16.70
C ARG A 116 -13.97 19.95 -15.89
N GLY A 117 -13.30 19.35 -14.91
CA GLY A 117 -13.92 18.44 -13.93
C GLY A 117 -14.58 19.18 -12.76
N GLU A 118 -15.22 18.43 -11.88
CA GLU A 118 -15.58 18.88 -10.52
C GLU A 118 -14.37 19.53 -9.79
N PRO A 119 -14.55 20.71 -9.16
CA PRO A 119 -13.45 21.40 -8.52
C PRO A 119 -13.02 20.69 -7.24
N LEU A 120 -11.74 20.33 -7.15
CA LEU A 120 -11.09 19.91 -5.90
C LEU A 120 -10.13 21.01 -5.43
N PRO A 121 -10.00 21.22 -4.12
CA PRO A 121 -9.01 22.14 -3.59
C PRO A 121 -7.61 21.61 -3.91
N VAL A 122 -6.79 22.45 -4.54
CA VAL A 122 -5.36 22.20 -4.77
C VAL A 122 -4.59 22.98 -3.72
N THR A 123 -3.81 22.29 -2.92
CA THR A 123 -3.07 22.83 -1.77
C THR A 123 -1.60 22.46 -1.85
N THR A 124 -0.76 23.14 -1.09
CA THR A 124 0.70 23.00 -1.21
C THR A 124 1.33 22.55 0.09
N VAL A 125 2.21 21.56 0.01
CA VAL A 125 3.12 21.17 1.09
C VAL A 125 4.55 21.43 0.64
N VAL A 126 5.28 22.22 1.44
CA VAL A 126 6.72 22.42 1.26
C VAL A 126 7.43 21.54 2.27
N ALA A 127 7.95 20.41 1.79
CA ALA A 127 8.68 19.44 2.59
C ALA A 127 10.14 19.88 2.74
N VAL A 128 10.62 20.06 3.97
CA VAL A 128 11.97 20.54 4.28
C VAL A 128 12.82 19.46 4.95
N GLY A 129 14.07 19.30 4.53
CA GLY A 129 15.04 18.33 5.07
C GLY A 129 16.45 18.92 5.10
N PRO A 130 17.45 18.21 5.66
CA PRO A 130 17.42 16.82 6.11
C PRO A 130 16.73 16.61 7.48
N TYR A 131 16.79 17.58 8.40
CA TYR A 131 16.02 17.55 9.65
C TYR A 131 15.63 18.97 10.05
N VAL A 132 14.39 19.15 10.47
CA VAL A 132 13.93 20.39 11.10
C VAL A 132 13.19 20.09 12.39
N GLY A 133 13.68 20.61 13.51
CA GLY A 133 13.06 20.41 14.83
C GLY A 133 11.71 21.13 14.96
N GLN A 134 11.66 22.39 14.57
CA GLN A 134 10.47 23.23 14.61
C GLN A 134 10.38 24.10 13.36
N VAL A 135 9.20 24.13 12.73
CA VAL A 135 8.89 25.08 11.66
C VAL A 135 7.98 26.18 12.21
N VAL A 136 8.37 27.43 11.99
CA VAL A 136 7.58 28.62 12.32
C VAL A 136 7.12 29.25 11.02
N GLN A 137 5.82 29.15 10.77
CA GLN A 137 5.15 29.75 9.62
C GLN A 137 4.16 30.83 10.13
N PRO A 138 4.12 32.03 9.53
CA PRO A 138 3.15 33.07 9.89
C PRO A 138 1.71 32.57 9.75
N THR A 139 0.82 32.94 10.68
CA THR A 139 -0.59 32.52 10.65
C THR A 139 -1.31 32.95 9.37
N VAL A 140 -0.95 34.12 8.82
CA VAL A 140 -1.49 34.61 7.54
C VAL A 140 -1.17 33.67 6.36
N ASP A 141 -0.05 32.96 6.44
CA ASP A 141 0.39 32.01 5.41
C ASP A 141 -0.32 30.67 5.55
N LEU A 142 -0.61 30.24 6.79
CA LEU A 142 -1.37 29.01 7.05
C LEU A 142 -2.78 29.06 6.43
N ASN A 143 -3.40 30.23 6.41
CA ASN A 143 -4.73 30.44 5.83
C ASN A 143 -4.75 30.38 4.29
N ARG A 144 -3.59 30.33 3.62
CA ARG A 144 -3.48 30.24 2.16
C ARG A 144 -3.45 28.80 1.63
N GLY A 145 -3.67 27.80 2.49
CA GLY A 145 -3.63 26.40 2.09
C GLY A 145 -2.22 25.88 1.79
N VAL A 146 -1.20 26.48 2.42
CA VAL A 146 0.21 26.06 2.30
C VAL A 146 0.74 25.64 3.67
N ARG A 147 1.39 24.48 3.73
CA ARG A 147 2.07 24.00 4.94
C ARG A 147 3.55 23.79 4.67
N VAL A 148 4.41 24.46 5.43
CA VAL A 148 5.85 24.15 5.47
C VAL A 148 6.10 23.20 6.62
N LEU A 149 6.72 22.06 6.36
CA LEU A 149 6.94 21.02 7.38
C LEU A 149 8.13 20.14 7.05
N HIS A 150 8.75 19.57 8.06
CA HIS A 150 9.62 18.41 7.88
C HIS A 150 8.75 17.14 7.80
N PRO A 151 8.90 16.30 6.77
CA PRO A 151 7.93 15.24 6.43
C PRO A 151 8.07 13.99 7.29
N LYS A 152 7.69 14.07 8.56
CA LYS A 152 7.45 12.90 9.40
C LYS A 152 6.08 12.28 9.03
N PRO A 153 5.88 10.97 9.26
CA PRO A 153 4.58 10.31 9.09
C PRO A 153 3.40 11.10 9.65
N THR A 154 3.54 11.63 10.87
CA THR A 154 2.49 12.36 11.59
C THR A 154 2.28 13.77 11.08
N THR A 155 3.35 14.51 10.75
CA THR A 155 3.25 15.91 10.29
C THR A 155 2.65 15.98 8.90
N LEU A 156 3.07 15.10 7.99
CA LEU A 156 2.50 15.04 6.64
C LEU A 156 1.05 14.58 6.67
N LEU A 157 0.69 13.61 7.52
CA LEU A 157 -0.70 13.14 7.66
C LEU A 157 -1.61 14.23 8.20
N ALA A 158 -1.15 14.98 9.22
CA ALA A 158 -1.88 16.10 9.77
C ALA A 158 -2.12 17.18 8.71
N ALA A 159 -1.09 17.55 7.95
CA ALA A 159 -1.23 18.50 6.85
C ALA A 159 -2.19 17.99 5.76
N ALA A 160 -2.12 16.71 5.39
CA ALA A 160 -3.02 16.13 4.40
C ALA A 160 -4.49 16.18 4.82
N ARG A 161 -4.78 15.83 6.08
CA ARG A 161 -6.14 15.91 6.63
C ARG A 161 -6.66 17.34 6.76
N GLU A 162 -5.78 18.27 7.14
CA GLU A 162 -6.12 19.68 7.28
C GLU A 162 -6.39 20.36 5.93
N LEU A 163 -5.64 20.00 4.89
CA LEU A 163 -5.70 20.64 3.59
C LEU A 163 -6.76 20.04 2.65
N ALA A 164 -7.09 18.76 2.80
CA ALA A 164 -8.07 18.06 1.97
C ALA A 164 -9.52 18.31 2.43
N THR A 165 -10.03 19.51 2.16
CA THR A 165 -11.26 20.05 2.76
C THR A 165 -12.49 20.04 1.86
N SER A 166 -12.43 19.47 0.64
CA SER A 166 -13.60 19.41 -0.26
C SER A 166 -14.79 18.79 0.45
N ASP A 167 -15.97 19.40 0.37
CA ASP A 167 -17.20 18.87 1.00
C ASP A 167 -17.67 17.57 0.35
N ARG A 168 -17.41 17.43 -0.96
CA ARG A 168 -17.79 16.26 -1.74
C ARG A 168 -16.58 15.38 -2.03
N PRO A 169 -16.68 14.06 -1.80
CA PRO A 169 -15.63 13.14 -2.19
C PRO A 169 -15.54 13.04 -3.71
N CYS A 170 -14.31 13.07 -4.21
CA CYS A 170 -13.95 12.79 -5.58
C CYS A 170 -14.34 11.36 -5.95
N SER A 171 -15.01 11.19 -7.09
CA SER A 171 -15.34 9.88 -7.61
C SER A 171 -14.13 9.15 -8.17
N ALA A 172 -14.18 7.81 -8.17
CA ALA A 172 -13.12 6.99 -8.76
C ALA A 172 -12.86 7.36 -10.24
N ASP A 173 -13.91 7.63 -11.01
CA ASP A 173 -13.78 8.01 -12.42
C ASP A 173 -13.13 9.40 -12.59
N HIS A 174 -13.45 10.34 -11.69
CA HIS A 174 -12.79 11.63 -11.67
C HIS A 174 -11.32 11.49 -11.26
N ALA A 175 -11.02 10.71 -10.21
CA ALA A 175 -9.65 10.46 -9.76
C ALA A 175 -8.77 9.84 -10.86
N ALA A 176 -9.30 8.89 -11.63
CA ALA A 176 -8.60 8.31 -12.78
C ALA A 176 -8.22 9.39 -13.82
N LYS A 177 -9.16 10.31 -14.11
CA LYS A 177 -8.91 11.44 -15.03
C LYS A 177 -7.86 12.40 -14.48
N LEU A 178 -7.92 12.74 -13.19
CA LEU A 178 -6.91 13.57 -12.53
C LEU A 178 -5.52 12.94 -12.67
N VAL A 179 -5.38 11.65 -12.34
CA VAL A 179 -4.10 10.95 -12.45
C VAL A 179 -3.59 10.98 -13.89
N ALA A 180 -4.44 10.71 -14.88
CA ALA A 180 -4.04 10.76 -16.30
C ALA A 180 -3.64 12.16 -16.78
N VAL A 181 -4.28 13.22 -16.27
CA VAL A 181 -3.99 14.61 -16.62
C VAL A 181 -2.67 15.09 -15.99
N LEU A 182 -2.38 14.62 -14.77
CA LEU A 182 -1.19 14.96 -13.99
C LEU A 182 0.04 14.13 -14.38
N ALA A 183 -0.17 12.89 -14.79
CA ALA A 183 0.86 11.95 -15.22
C ALA A 183 0.50 11.39 -16.60
N PRO A 184 0.89 12.07 -17.70
CA PRO A 184 0.52 11.65 -19.05
C PRO A 184 1.20 10.34 -19.48
N THR A 185 2.23 9.91 -18.76
CA THR A 185 2.94 8.64 -19.00
C THR A 185 2.47 7.58 -18.02
N GLY A 186 2.03 6.44 -18.55
CA GLY A 186 1.50 5.32 -17.77
C GLY A 186 -0.02 5.22 -17.81
N ALA A 187 -0.56 4.13 -17.28
CA ALA A 187 -2.00 3.94 -17.15
C ALA A 187 -2.46 4.38 -15.73
N PRO A 188 -3.56 5.13 -15.60
CA PRO A 188 -4.15 5.40 -14.29
C PRO A 188 -4.62 4.08 -13.64
N PRO A 189 -4.69 4.00 -12.30
CA PRO A 189 -5.22 2.82 -11.62
C PRO A 189 -6.65 2.50 -12.06
N ASP A 190 -6.98 1.22 -12.09
CA ASP A 190 -8.33 0.77 -12.41
C ASP A 190 -9.34 1.27 -11.37
N ARG A 191 -10.60 1.40 -11.78
CA ARG A 191 -11.70 1.89 -10.94
C ARG A 191 -11.81 1.16 -9.59
N ARG A 192 -11.64 -0.16 -9.59
CA ARG A 192 -11.70 -0.97 -8.36
C ARG A 192 -10.60 -0.60 -7.37
N ASP A 193 -9.39 -0.37 -7.87
CA ASP A 193 -8.25 0.05 -7.06
C ASP A 193 -8.50 1.44 -6.47
N LEU A 194 -9.07 2.36 -7.25
CA LEU A 194 -9.42 3.70 -6.76
C LEU A 194 -10.50 3.64 -5.67
N ILE A 195 -11.52 2.80 -5.83
CA ILE A 195 -12.53 2.62 -4.77
C ILE A 195 -11.90 2.06 -3.50
N ALA A 196 -10.98 1.10 -3.60
CA ALA A 196 -10.25 0.59 -2.44
C ALA A 196 -9.41 1.67 -1.74
N GLU A 197 -8.96 2.70 -2.48
CA GLU A 197 -8.27 3.88 -1.95
C GLU A 197 -9.21 4.97 -1.43
N GLY A 198 -10.50 4.69 -1.24
CA GLY A 198 -11.46 5.59 -0.59
C GLY A 198 -12.10 6.64 -1.51
N PHE A 199 -11.93 6.53 -2.84
CA PHE A 199 -12.68 7.36 -3.79
C PHE A 199 -14.13 6.87 -3.92
N SER A 200 -15.07 7.81 -4.13
CA SER A 200 -16.49 7.45 -4.16
C SER A 200 -16.88 6.66 -5.41
N ASP A 201 -17.75 5.67 -5.23
CA ASP A 201 -18.48 5.06 -6.32
C ASP A 201 -19.73 5.92 -6.60
N ALA A 202 -19.60 6.89 -7.50
CA ALA A 202 -20.68 7.84 -7.82
C ALA A 202 -22.03 7.18 -8.13
N THR A 203 -22.04 5.93 -8.64
CA THR A 203 -23.28 5.19 -8.92
C THR A 203 -23.95 4.62 -7.67
N ALA A 204 -23.17 4.28 -6.64
CA ALA A 204 -23.68 3.81 -5.34
C ALA A 204 -24.05 4.97 -4.40
N ASP A 205 -23.34 6.11 -4.51
CA ASP A 205 -23.52 7.27 -3.64
C ASP A 205 -24.81 8.06 -3.98
N LEU A 206 -25.19 8.12 -5.27
CA LEU A 206 -26.49 8.65 -5.70
C LEU A 206 -27.68 7.80 -5.23
N ALA A 207 -27.49 6.48 -5.05
CA ALA A 207 -28.49 5.59 -4.49
C ALA A 207 -28.57 5.67 -2.95
N SER A 208 -27.48 6.10 -2.30
CA SER A 208 -27.37 6.28 -0.85
C SER A 208 -27.65 7.70 -0.38
N ALA A 209 -27.65 8.69 -1.30
CA ALA A 209 -28.07 10.05 -1.04
C ALA A 209 -29.53 10.03 -0.55
N SER A 210 -29.67 10.15 0.77
CA SER A 210 -30.93 10.14 1.48
C SER A 210 -31.85 11.20 0.89
N THR A 211 -32.86 10.78 0.15
CA THR A 211 -33.99 11.60 -0.30
C THR A 211 -34.89 11.92 0.90
N MET A 212 -34.33 12.55 1.93
CA MET A 212 -35.10 13.28 2.93
C MET A 212 -35.55 14.59 2.29
N LEU A 213 -36.56 14.56 1.42
CA LEU A 213 -37.37 15.74 1.07
C LEU A 213 -38.55 15.41 0.12
N LEU A 214 -39.23 14.27 0.29
CA LEU A 214 -40.63 14.18 -0.12
C LEU A 214 -41.40 13.31 0.88
N PRO A 215 -42.47 13.83 1.53
CA PRO A 215 -43.35 12.99 2.33
C PRO A 215 -44.05 12.02 1.39
N LYS A 216 -43.76 10.73 1.56
CA LYS A 216 -44.40 9.65 0.80
C LYS A 216 -45.88 9.60 1.19
N ILE A 217 -46.74 10.14 0.33
CA ILE A 217 -48.20 9.98 0.42
C ILE A 217 -48.48 8.48 0.47
N THR A 218 -49.07 8.03 1.56
CA THR A 218 -49.46 6.63 1.75
C THR A 218 -50.66 6.34 0.87
N ALA A 219 -50.45 5.65 -0.25
CA ALA A 219 -51.54 5.12 -1.05
C ALA A 219 -52.13 3.87 -0.35
N ALA A 220 -53.46 3.88 -0.22
CA ALA A 220 -54.27 2.87 0.47
C ALA A 220 -54.18 1.46 -0.17
N PRO A 221 -54.45 0.38 0.59
CA PRO A 221 -54.35 -0.98 0.09
C PRO A 221 -55.61 -1.38 -0.68
N THR A 222 -55.46 -1.79 -1.93
CA THR A 222 -56.51 -2.52 -2.66
C THR A 222 -56.28 -4.02 -2.58
N THR A 223 -57.25 -4.70 -1.97
CA THR A 223 -57.39 -6.14 -1.82
C THR A 223 -57.79 -6.88 -3.10
N SER A 224 -57.38 -8.16 -3.15
CA SER A 224 -58.01 -9.30 -3.88
C SER A 224 -57.64 -9.44 -5.38
N ARG A 225 -57.37 -10.62 -5.99
CA ARG A 225 -57.82 -12.02 -5.75
C ARG A 225 -56.83 -13.03 -6.42
N LYS A 226 -56.70 -14.20 -5.75
CA LYS A 226 -56.50 -15.63 -6.15
C LYS A 226 -56.37 -15.97 -7.67
N VAL A 227 -55.69 -17.03 -8.18
CA VAL A 227 -55.43 -18.42 -7.71
C VAL A 227 -54.34 -19.14 -8.59
N LEU A 228 -53.52 -20.02 -7.97
CA LEU A 228 -53.08 -21.41 -8.34
C LEU A 228 -52.23 -21.75 -9.61
N PRO A 229 -51.59 -22.96 -9.72
CA PRO A 229 -50.31 -23.40 -9.10
C PRO A 229 -49.28 -23.98 -10.12
N TYR A 230 -48.00 -23.99 -9.76
CA TYR A 230 -47.01 -24.94 -10.33
C TYR A 230 -46.27 -25.65 -9.18
N VAL A 231 -46.95 -26.62 -8.56
CA VAL A 231 -46.39 -27.60 -7.65
C VAL A 231 -46.59 -28.97 -8.31
N ALA A 232 -45.62 -29.39 -9.15
CA ALA A 232 -45.55 -30.77 -9.67
C ALA A 232 -44.17 -31.16 -10.27
N GLY A 233 -43.15 -30.30 -10.24
CA GLY A 233 -41.84 -30.61 -10.89
C GLY A 233 -40.69 -30.95 -9.95
N ALA A 234 -40.71 -30.46 -8.70
CA ALA A 234 -39.50 -30.44 -7.86
C ALA A 234 -39.28 -31.72 -7.02
N VAL A 235 -40.29 -32.56 -6.82
CA VAL A 235 -40.19 -33.74 -5.95
C VAL A 235 -39.65 -34.97 -6.69
N VAL A 236 -39.88 -35.07 -8.01
CA VAL A 236 -39.39 -36.20 -8.83
C VAL A 236 -37.89 -36.08 -9.12
N GLY A 237 -37.37 -34.85 -9.26
CA GLY A 237 -35.94 -34.61 -9.50
C GLY A 237 -35.05 -34.95 -8.30
N VAL A 238 -35.52 -34.68 -7.08
CA VAL A 238 -34.75 -34.94 -5.84
C VAL A 238 -34.68 -36.44 -5.54
N LEU A 239 -35.74 -37.21 -5.82
CA LEU A 239 -35.75 -38.66 -5.62
C LEU A 239 -34.85 -39.41 -6.61
N LEU A 240 -34.70 -38.93 -7.85
CA LEU A 240 -33.79 -39.51 -8.84
C LEU A 240 -32.30 -39.29 -8.48
N ILE A 241 -31.97 -38.16 -7.85
CA ILE A 241 -30.59 -37.87 -7.41
C ILE A 241 -30.22 -38.71 -6.20
N ILE A 242 -31.15 -38.95 -5.26
CA ILE A 242 -30.91 -39.82 -4.10
C ILE A 242 -30.76 -41.28 -4.52
N ALA A 243 -31.52 -41.76 -5.51
CA ALA A 243 -31.38 -43.09 -6.07
C ALA A 243 -30.03 -43.29 -6.81
N LEU A 244 -29.52 -42.25 -7.48
CA LEU A 244 -28.22 -42.30 -8.16
C LEU A 244 -27.05 -42.37 -7.18
N ILE A 245 -27.15 -41.69 -6.03
CA ILE A 245 -26.11 -41.72 -4.98
C ILE A 245 -26.10 -43.07 -4.23
N ALA A 246 -27.25 -43.72 -4.08
CA ALA A 246 -27.34 -45.05 -3.45
C ALA A 246 -26.89 -46.22 -4.36
N SER A 247 -26.67 -45.98 -5.66
CA SER A 247 -26.34 -47.01 -6.65
C SER A 247 -24.83 -47.22 -6.89
N LEU A 248 -23.96 -46.42 -6.25
CA LEU A 248 -22.49 -46.50 -6.45
C LEU A 248 -21.74 -47.12 -5.26
N SER A 249 -22.43 -47.72 -4.29
CA SER A 249 -21.80 -48.45 -3.19
C SER A 249 -22.28 -49.90 -3.12
N SER A 250 -21.71 -50.76 -3.95
CA SER A 250 -21.58 -52.21 -3.70
C SER A 250 -20.64 -52.82 -4.74
N GLY A 251 -19.50 -53.31 -4.30
CA GLY A 251 -18.51 -53.99 -5.13
C GLY A 251 -17.20 -54.17 -4.36
N ASP A 252 -17.17 -55.23 -3.55
CA ASP A 252 -16.12 -55.63 -2.64
C ASP A 252 -14.94 -56.32 -3.36
N THR A 253 -13.75 -56.15 -2.77
CA THR A 253 -12.53 -56.99 -2.80
C THR A 253 -11.93 -57.51 -4.13
N ALA A 254 -10.74 -56.98 -4.49
CA ALA A 254 -9.61 -57.77 -4.96
C ALA A 254 -8.28 -57.02 -4.73
N ASP A 255 -7.29 -57.73 -4.18
CA ASP A 255 -5.94 -57.29 -3.87
C ASP A 255 -5.28 -56.45 -4.97
N SER A 256 -4.82 -55.26 -4.57
CA SER A 256 -3.66 -54.62 -5.17
C SER A 256 -2.97 -53.85 -4.07
N ALA A 257 -1.89 -54.45 -3.55
CA ALA A 257 -0.88 -53.78 -2.76
C ALA A 257 -0.25 -52.66 -3.60
N ALA A 258 -0.95 -51.52 -3.69
CA ALA A 258 -0.35 -50.27 -4.08
C ALA A 258 0.34 -49.73 -2.83
N THR A 259 1.66 -49.83 -2.82
CA THR A 259 2.54 -49.14 -1.89
C THR A 259 2.20 -47.64 -1.94
N THR A 260 1.33 -47.18 -1.04
CA THR A 260 1.18 -45.75 -0.77
C THR A 260 2.51 -45.30 -0.18
N THR A 261 3.36 -44.77 -1.04
CA THR A 261 4.47 -43.93 -0.62
C THR A 261 3.84 -42.83 0.24
N PRO A 262 4.23 -42.66 1.51
CA PRO A 262 3.71 -41.57 2.30
C PRO A 262 4.05 -40.27 1.57
N SER A 263 3.02 -39.50 1.20
CA SER A 263 3.22 -38.12 0.79
C SER A 263 4.01 -37.44 1.92
N PRO A 264 5.15 -36.77 1.65
CA PRO A 264 5.99 -36.22 2.70
C PRO A 264 5.16 -35.22 3.51
N GLN A 265 4.75 -35.62 4.72
CA GLN A 265 4.17 -34.68 5.67
C GLN A 265 5.25 -33.63 5.97
N PRO A 266 4.92 -32.32 5.92
CA PRO A 266 5.89 -31.28 6.22
C PRO A 266 6.43 -31.49 7.63
N THR A 267 7.71 -31.82 7.74
CA THR A 267 8.35 -32.07 9.04
C THR A 267 8.54 -30.74 9.74
N THR A 268 8.09 -30.66 10.99
CA THR A 268 8.30 -29.50 11.86
C THR A 268 9.79 -29.16 11.93
N VAL A 269 10.14 -27.91 11.65
CA VAL A 269 11.52 -27.43 11.72
C VAL A 269 11.77 -26.84 13.11
N VAL A 270 12.89 -27.19 13.73
CA VAL A 270 13.26 -26.67 15.06
C VAL A 270 14.40 -25.68 14.91
N VAL A 271 14.21 -24.44 15.39
CA VAL A 271 15.26 -23.39 15.43
C VAL A 271 15.30 -22.83 16.85
N ASP A 272 16.46 -22.90 17.51
CA ASP A 272 16.65 -22.50 18.92
C ASP A 272 15.62 -23.10 19.88
N GLY A 273 15.27 -24.37 19.69
CA GLY A 273 14.27 -25.06 20.50
C GLY A 273 12.82 -24.66 20.22
N ARG A 274 12.56 -23.77 19.25
CA ARG A 274 11.21 -23.41 18.81
C ARG A 274 10.79 -24.24 17.61
N ASN A 275 9.58 -24.78 17.68
CA ASN A 275 8.95 -25.54 16.60
C ASN A 275 8.30 -24.59 15.58
N PHE A 276 8.59 -24.81 14.30
CA PHE A 276 7.98 -24.14 13.17
C PHE A 276 7.31 -25.18 12.28
N SER A 277 5.99 -25.12 12.20
CA SER A 277 5.18 -26.02 11.37
C SER A 277 5.06 -25.44 9.96
N PRO A 278 5.53 -26.13 8.91
CA PRO A 278 5.39 -25.64 7.54
C PRO A 278 3.91 -25.60 7.11
N ARG A 279 3.52 -24.54 6.42
CA ARG A 279 2.14 -24.26 5.97
C ARG A 279 2.00 -24.16 4.45
N GLY A 280 3.12 -24.11 3.73
CA GLY A 280 3.15 -24.15 2.27
C GLY A 280 4.49 -23.67 1.73
N ALA A 281 4.77 -24.03 0.48
CA ALA A 281 5.94 -23.54 -0.24
C ALA A 281 5.60 -23.33 -1.72
N ASP A 282 6.36 -22.46 -2.38
CA ASP A 282 6.21 -22.13 -3.79
C ASP A 282 7.58 -21.76 -4.40
N ARG A 283 7.73 -21.96 -5.70
CA ARG A 283 8.94 -21.59 -6.45
C ARG A 283 8.58 -21.03 -7.81
N THR A 284 9.32 -20.03 -8.24
CA THR A 284 9.11 -19.34 -9.51
C THR A 284 10.41 -18.68 -9.98
N GLU A 285 10.53 -18.45 -11.28
CA GLU A 285 11.63 -17.68 -11.88
C GLU A 285 11.22 -16.21 -12.11
N ASP A 286 9.91 -15.90 -12.08
CA ASP A 286 9.40 -14.54 -12.21
C ASP A 286 9.40 -13.82 -10.86
N CYS A 287 10.60 -13.51 -10.35
CA CYS A 287 10.75 -12.89 -9.04
C CYS A 287 10.02 -11.54 -8.93
N ALA A 288 9.97 -10.76 -10.02
CA ALA A 288 9.42 -9.41 -10.02
C ALA A 288 7.88 -9.40 -9.91
N ALA A 289 7.18 -10.35 -10.55
CA ALA A 289 5.72 -10.45 -10.45
C ALA A 289 5.24 -10.73 -9.01
N HIS A 290 6.08 -11.38 -8.20
CA HIS A 290 5.78 -11.72 -6.82
C HIS A 290 6.37 -10.74 -5.80
N ALA A 291 6.87 -9.59 -6.23
CA ALA A 291 7.40 -8.55 -5.37
C ALA A 291 6.51 -7.30 -5.34
N PHE A 292 6.78 -6.40 -4.41
CA PHE A 292 6.16 -5.07 -4.35
C PHE A 292 7.17 -4.00 -3.89
N GLY A 293 6.79 -2.72 -4.04
CA GLY A 293 7.65 -1.60 -3.67
C GLY A 293 8.94 -1.49 -4.50
N ASP A 294 10.01 -0.98 -3.89
CA ASP A 294 11.33 -0.83 -4.49
C ASP A 294 12.00 -2.19 -4.78
N VAL A 295 11.69 -3.22 -4.00
CA VAL A 295 12.16 -4.59 -4.27
C VAL A 295 11.67 -5.07 -5.64
N ARG A 296 10.39 -4.83 -5.98
CA ARG A 296 9.87 -5.12 -7.34
C ARG A 296 10.54 -4.27 -8.40
N ALA A 297 10.70 -2.98 -8.15
CA ALA A 297 11.33 -2.06 -9.11
C ALA A 297 12.76 -2.52 -9.44
N TRP A 298 13.53 -2.91 -8.42
CA TRP A 298 14.88 -3.44 -8.61
C TRP A 298 14.87 -4.76 -9.38
N LEU A 299 14.00 -5.71 -9.01
CA LEU A 299 13.88 -7.02 -9.69
C LEU A 299 13.40 -6.91 -11.14
N SER A 300 12.69 -5.83 -11.48
CA SER A 300 12.24 -5.59 -12.87
C SER A 300 13.39 -5.15 -13.79
N GLY A 301 14.44 -4.53 -13.23
CA GLY A 301 15.62 -4.09 -13.99
C GLY A 301 16.81 -5.05 -13.89
N HIS A 302 16.73 -6.07 -13.05
CA HIS A 302 17.87 -6.90 -12.68
C HIS A 302 17.49 -8.38 -12.63
N MET A 303 18.33 -9.22 -13.24
CA MET A 303 18.10 -10.66 -13.30
C MET A 303 18.02 -11.28 -11.90
N CYS A 304 16.97 -12.07 -11.68
CA CYS A 304 16.80 -12.98 -10.56
C CYS A 304 16.60 -14.38 -11.12
N MET A 305 17.41 -15.34 -10.67
CA MET A 305 17.39 -16.69 -11.23
C MET A 305 16.24 -17.51 -10.66
N GLN A 306 15.90 -17.30 -9.40
CA GLN A 306 14.83 -18.04 -8.74
C GLN A 306 14.36 -17.33 -7.47
N LEU A 307 13.05 -17.35 -7.26
CA LEU A 307 12.40 -17.02 -6.01
C LEU A 307 11.80 -18.30 -5.40
N ARG A 308 12.18 -18.60 -4.16
CA ARG A 308 11.57 -19.65 -3.32
C ARG A 308 10.83 -19.00 -2.18
N ARG A 309 9.62 -19.46 -1.90
CA ARG A 309 8.78 -18.92 -0.83
C ARG A 309 8.28 -20.03 0.08
N GLY A 310 8.30 -19.78 1.38
CA GLY A 310 7.83 -20.70 2.41
C GLY A 310 6.92 -19.98 3.39
N GLN A 311 5.91 -20.68 3.91
CA GLN A 311 5.05 -20.21 4.98
C GLN A 311 5.16 -21.15 6.18
N TYR A 312 5.22 -20.60 7.39
CA TYR A 312 5.31 -21.35 8.63
C TYR A 312 4.35 -20.79 9.67
N GLU A 313 4.01 -21.63 10.63
CA GLU A 313 3.33 -21.25 11.85
C GLU A 313 4.19 -21.63 13.06
N THR A 314 4.19 -20.79 14.08
CA THR A 314 4.71 -21.13 15.41
C THR A 314 3.78 -20.60 16.49
N VAL A 315 4.06 -20.95 17.74
CA VAL A 315 3.34 -20.46 18.91
C VAL A 315 4.31 -19.82 19.89
N VAL A 316 3.96 -18.63 20.37
CA VAL A 316 4.67 -17.90 21.43
C VAL A 316 3.64 -17.48 22.48
N ASP A 317 3.87 -17.86 23.73
CA ASP A 317 3.00 -17.50 24.86
C ASP A 317 1.51 -17.80 24.60
N GLY A 318 1.24 -18.94 23.97
CA GLY A 318 -0.12 -19.38 23.60
C GLY A 318 -0.73 -18.67 22.38
N ARG A 319 -0.03 -17.71 21.78
CA ARG A 319 -0.48 -16.98 20.59
C ARG A 319 0.18 -17.54 19.32
N LYS A 320 -0.62 -17.74 18.28
CA LYS A 320 -0.13 -18.21 16.98
C LYS A 320 0.51 -17.07 16.19
N VAL A 321 1.61 -17.40 15.52
CA VAL A 321 2.40 -16.48 14.70
C VAL A 321 2.52 -17.05 13.29
N GLY A 322 2.21 -16.24 12.30
CA GLY A 322 2.42 -16.55 10.89
C GLY A 322 3.77 -16.00 10.44
N ILE A 323 4.50 -16.81 9.66
CA ILE A 323 5.80 -16.45 9.08
C ILE A 323 5.72 -16.69 7.57
N ALA A 324 6.17 -15.70 6.80
CA ALA A 324 6.44 -15.84 5.37
C ALA A 324 7.93 -15.60 5.11
N ILE A 325 8.51 -16.44 4.26
CA ILE A 325 9.93 -16.41 3.89
C ILE A 325 10.00 -16.31 2.38
N ALA A 326 10.87 -15.45 1.88
CA ALA A 326 11.27 -15.38 0.49
C ALA A 326 12.79 -15.49 0.40
N GLU A 327 13.28 -16.43 -0.41
CA GLU A 327 14.69 -16.55 -0.76
C GLU A 327 14.84 -16.30 -2.25
N LEU A 328 15.66 -15.30 -2.59
CA LEU A 328 15.99 -14.93 -3.95
C LEU A 328 17.41 -15.41 -4.26
N SER A 329 17.54 -16.14 -5.36
CA SER A 329 18.83 -16.51 -5.93
C SER A 329 19.20 -15.52 -7.02
N LEU A 330 20.26 -14.76 -6.78
CA LEU A 330 20.78 -13.74 -7.70
C LEU A 330 22.05 -14.24 -8.40
N PRO A 331 22.49 -13.59 -9.49
CA PRO A 331 23.62 -14.08 -10.28
C PRO A 331 24.93 -14.13 -9.49
N ASP A 332 25.12 -13.20 -8.56
CA ASP A 332 26.33 -13.07 -7.75
C ASP A 332 26.07 -12.31 -6.43
N ALA A 333 27.09 -12.25 -5.58
CA ALA A 333 27.03 -11.61 -4.28
C ALA A 333 26.93 -10.08 -4.35
N THR A 334 27.45 -9.45 -5.41
CA THR A 334 27.35 -7.99 -5.61
C THR A 334 25.89 -7.61 -5.79
N ARG A 335 25.19 -8.32 -6.68
CA ARG A 335 23.75 -8.13 -6.92
C ARG A 335 22.92 -8.41 -5.69
N ALA A 336 23.29 -9.42 -4.92
CA ALA A 336 22.63 -9.70 -3.64
C ALA A 336 22.84 -8.59 -2.61
N GLY A 337 24.03 -7.99 -2.56
CA GLY A 337 24.32 -6.82 -1.73
C GLY A 337 23.53 -5.57 -2.16
N GLU A 338 23.41 -5.32 -3.46
CA GLU A 338 22.59 -4.23 -4.00
C GLU A 338 21.12 -4.38 -3.60
N LEU A 339 20.54 -5.57 -3.82
CA LEU A 339 19.16 -5.83 -3.42
C LEU A 339 18.98 -5.79 -1.89
N HIS A 340 19.98 -6.21 -1.12
CA HIS A 340 19.96 -6.08 0.34
C HIS A 340 19.87 -4.62 0.78
N ALA A 341 20.66 -3.74 0.16
CA ALA A 341 20.61 -2.30 0.45
C ALA A 341 19.26 -1.68 0.08
N VAL A 342 18.59 -2.19 -0.95
CA VAL A 342 17.20 -1.79 -1.29
C VAL A 342 16.22 -2.30 -0.25
N ALA A 343 16.18 -3.62 -0.01
CA ALA A 343 15.20 -4.27 0.85
C ALA A 343 15.34 -3.91 2.34
N SER A 344 16.52 -3.45 2.78
CA SER A 344 16.75 -3.02 4.17
C SER A 344 16.23 -1.61 4.47
N LYS A 345 15.85 -0.82 3.45
CA LYS A 345 15.29 0.52 3.68
C LYS A 345 13.85 0.41 4.17
N ALA A 346 13.51 1.20 5.19
CA ALA A 346 12.14 1.28 5.68
C ALA A 346 11.18 1.68 4.54
N GLY A 347 10.09 0.91 4.37
CA GLY A 347 9.10 1.18 3.32
C GLY A 347 9.50 0.75 1.90
N ALA A 348 10.66 0.12 1.69
CA ALA A 348 11.11 -0.35 0.37
C ALA A 348 10.29 -1.51 -0.22
N GLY A 349 9.33 -2.06 0.54
CA GLY A 349 8.54 -3.21 0.14
C GLY A 349 9.28 -4.54 0.32
N GLY A 350 8.86 -5.56 -0.41
CA GLY A 350 9.34 -6.93 -0.22
C GLY A 350 8.78 -7.89 -1.25
N VAL A 351 8.64 -9.15 -0.85
CA VAL A 351 8.01 -10.21 -1.64
C VAL A 351 6.61 -10.46 -1.11
N ASN A 352 5.61 -10.55 -1.98
CA ASN A 352 4.23 -10.84 -1.62
C ASN A 352 4.15 -12.21 -0.94
N PRO A 353 3.67 -12.28 0.31
CA PRO A 353 3.39 -13.54 0.97
C PRO A 353 2.30 -14.30 0.22
N MET A 354 2.39 -15.63 0.24
CA MET A 354 1.52 -16.46 -0.63
C MET A 354 0.02 -16.32 -0.28
N VAL A 355 -0.31 -15.87 0.93
CA VAL A 355 -1.69 -15.52 1.30
C VAL A 355 -2.31 -14.46 0.37
N HIS A 356 -1.55 -13.48 -0.12
CA HIS A 356 -2.05 -12.47 -1.07
C HIS A 356 -2.37 -13.04 -2.46
N GLU A 357 -1.92 -14.26 -2.72
CA GLU A 357 -2.17 -15.01 -3.96
C GLU A 357 -3.21 -16.12 -3.77
N GLY A 358 -3.96 -16.07 -2.66
CA GLY A 358 -4.96 -17.09 -2.33
C GLY A 358 -4.38 -18.42 -1.86
N LYS A 359 -3.05 -18.50 -1.65
CA LYS A 359 -2.35 -19.69 -1.13
C LYS A 359 -2.14 -19.61 0.39
N GLY A 360 -3.12 -19.06 1.11
CA GLY A 360 -3.16 -19.09 2.58
C GLY A 360 -3.50 -20.49 3.11
N TRP A 361 -3.43 -20.69 4.43
CA TRP A 361 -3.89 -21.92 5.08
C TRP A 361 -5.05 -21.63 6.02
N SER A 362 -5.86 -22.65 6.29
CA SER A 362 -6.98 -22.54 7.23
C SER A 362 -6.48 -22.20 8.64
N GLY A 363 -7.04 -21.12 9.21
CA GLY A 363 -6.59 -20.59 10.50
C GLY A 363 -5.24 -19.88 10.45
N GLY A 364 -4.75 -19.53 9.26
CA GLY A 364 -3.59 -18.66 9.04
C GLY A 364 -3.96 -17.17 9.11
N PRO A 365 -2.96 -16.27 9.04
CA PRO A 365 -3.20 -14.84 9.01
C PRO A 365 -3.94 -14.44 7.72
N ALA A 366 -4.81 -13.44 7.79
CA ALA A 366 -5.52 -12.92 6.62
C ALA A 366 -4.62 -12.08 5.71
N SER A 367 -3.63 -11.39 6.28
CA SER A 367 -2.57 -10.69 5.56
C SER A 367 -1.28 -10.66 6.38
N PHE A 368 -0.19 -10.26 5.74
CA PHE A 368 1.09 -9.98 6.39
C PHE A 368 1.37 -8.47 6.47
N ASP A 369 0.31 -7.66 6.43
CA ASP A 369 0.43 -6.21 6.56
C ASP A 369 0.97 -5.87 7.95
N ARG A 370 1.80 -4.82 8.00
CA ARG A 370 2.48 -4.39 9.24
C ARG A 370 3.27 -5.54 9.90
N SER A 371 3.82 -6.44 9.10
CA SER A 371 4.71 -7.49 9.58
C SER A 371 6.04 -6.93 10.07
N VAL A 372 6.69 -7.68 10.97
CA VAL A 372 8.09 -7.47 11.27
C VAL A 372 8.91 -8.08 10.15
N ILE A 373 9.70 -7.24 9.47
CA ILE A 373 10.52 -7.65 8.34
C ILE A 373 11.98 -7.78 8.75
N ARG A 374 12.64 -8.86 8.33
CA ARG A 374 14.10 -8.98 8.37
C ARG A 374 14.64 -9.39 7.02
N VAL A 375 15.80 -8.87 6.69
CA VAL A 375 16.51 -9.17 5.45
C VAL A 375 17.89 -9.67 5.82
N SER A 376 18.36 -10.71 5.15
CA SER A 376 19.74 -11.16 5.23
C SER A 376 20.27 -11.52 3.86
N VAL A 377 21.60 -11.48 3.72
CA VAL A 377 22.30 -11.87 2.50
C VAL A 377 23.39 -12.89 2.84
N LYS A 378 23.51 -13.93 2.01
CA LYS A 378 24.57 -14.94 2.10
C LYS A 378 25.04 -15.31 0.70
N GLY A 379 26.23 -14.84 0.32
CA GLY A 379 26.73 -15.01 -1.05
C GLY A 379 25.75 -14.39 -2.04
N ALA A 380 25.32 -15.15 -3.05
CA ALA A 380 24.37 -14.70 -4.06
C ALA A 380 22.89 -14.88 -3.67
N GLN A 381 22.60 -15.25 -2.41
CA GLN A 381 21.24 -15.45 -1.93
C GLN A 381 20.82 -14.30 -1.00
N LEU A 382 19.63 -13.76 -1.25
CA LEU A 382 18.98 -12.80 -0.36
C LEU A 382 17.74 -13.45 0.26
N ARG A 383 17.56 -13.31 1.57
CA ARG A 383 16.40 -13.79 2.29
C ARG A 383 15.63 -12.64 2.92
N ILE A 384 14.32 -12.65 2.76
CA ILE A 384 13.38 -11.72 3.40
C ILE A 384 12.40 -12.54 4.22
N THR A 385 12.21 -12.19 5.49
CA THR A 385 11.21 -12.79 6.36
C THR A 385 10.18 -11.73 6.77
N GLN A 386 8.92 -12.15 6.87
CA GLN A 386 7.80 -11.35 7.35
C GLN A 386 7.08 -12.13 8.44
N VAL A 387 6.87 -11.52 9.60
CA VAL A 387 6.26 -12.17 10.77
C VAL A 387 5.10 -11.35 11.30
N VAL A 388 3.97 -12.01 11.55
CA VAL A 388 2.74 -11.41 12.11
C VAL A 388 2.11 -12.31 13.18
N TRP A 389 1.36 -11.70 14.09
CA TRP A 389 0.37 -12.46 14.88
C TRP A 389 -0.76 -12.92 13.95
N ILE A 390 -1.22 -14.17 14.12
CA ILE A 390 -2.38 -14.68 13.37
C ILE A 390 -3.68 -14.06 13.90
N GLU A 391 -3.74 -13.82 15.21
CA GLU A 391 -4.91 -13.28 15.91
C GLU A 391 -4.52 -12.06 16.77
N GLY A 392 -5.42 -11.08 16.81
CA GLY A 392 -5.27 -9.83 17.57
C GLY A 392 -4.77 -8.65 16.74
N GLU A 393 -4.59 -7.51 17.41
CA GLU A 393 -4.12 -6.28 16.74
C GLU A 393 -2.66 -6.39 16.28
N PRO A 394 -2.30 -5.83 15.10
CA PRO A 394 -0.93 -5.81 14.62
C PRO A 394 -0.02 -4.95 15.52
N ASP A 395 0.96 -5.59 16.15
CA ASP A 395 2.01 -4.92 16.93
C ASP A 395 3.40 -5.29 16.39
N PRO A 396 3.90 -4.61 15.34
CA PRO A 396 5.23 -4.85 14.80
C PRO A 396 6.37 -4.43 15.74
N ALA A 397 6.08 -3.65 16.79
CA ALA A 397 7.08 -3.26 17.78
C ALA A 397 7.25 -4.31 18.89
N ALA A 398 6.40 -5.36 18.91
CA ALA A 398 6.49 -6.44 19.87
C ALA A 398 7.88 -7.12 19.81
N PRO A 399 8.68 -7.08 20.89
CA PRO A 399 10.03 -7.66 20.91
C PRO A 399 10.05 -9.16 20.56
N GLN A 400 8.95 -9.86 20.84
CA GLN A 400 8.76 -11.27 20.53
C GLN A 400 8.72 -11.54 19.02
N LEU A 401 7.99 -10.72 18.24
CA LEU A 401 7.95 -10.86 16.79
C LEU A 401 9.30 -10.56 16.14
N VAL A 402 10.04 -9.59 16.70
CA VAL A 402 11.43 -9.31 16.31
C VAL A 402 12.31 -10.54 16.49
N ALA A 403 12.27 -11.18 17.65
CA ALA A 403 13.06 -12.39 17.88
C ALA A 403 12.68 -13.54 16.93
N ILE A 404 11.39 -13.71 16.64
CA ILE A 404 10.93 -14.73 15.69
C ILE A 404 11.39 -14.40 14.26
N ALA A 405 11.37 -13.14 13.85
CA ALA A 405 11.83 -12.73 12.52
C ALA A 405 13.31 -13.05 12.30
N GLU A 406 14.15 -12.87 13.33
CA GLU A 406 15.57 -13.29 13.31
C GLU A 406 15.72 -14.82 13.25
N GLN A 407 14.90 -15.57 13.99
CA GLN A 407 14.89 -17.04 13.91
C GLN A 407 14.46 -17.52 12.52
N ALA A 408 13.45 -16.87 11.94
CA ALA A 408 12.91 -17.21 10.63
C ALA A 408 13.95 -17.08 9.50
N LEU A 409 14.99 -16.25 9.67
CA LEU A 409 16.09 -16.16 8.69
C LEU A 409 16.85 -17.49 8.54
N ARG A 410 16.68 -18.46 9.44
CA ARG A 410 17.31 -19.80 9.36
C ARG A 410 16.37 -20.90 8.87
N LEU A 411 15.09 -20.59 8.70
CA LEU A 411 14.12 -21.55 8.17
C LEU A 411 14.33 -21.74 6.65
N PRO A 412 14.03 -22.92 6.09
CA PRO A 412 14.13 -23.13 4.65
C PRO A 412 12.99 -22.41 3.91
N ALA A 413 13.27 -21.82 2.75
CA ALA A 413 12.25 -21.17 1.92
C ALA A 413 11.46 -22.15 1.04
N ALA A 414 11.87 -23.42 0.99
CA ALA A 414 11.10 -24.53 0.43
C ALA A 414 11.62 -25.83 1.06
N GLN A 415 10.74 -26.77 1.41
CA GLN A 415 11.13 -28.16 1.65
C GLN A 415 11.07 -28.88 0.30
N GLY A 416 12.14 -29.63 -0.02
CA GLY A 416 12.35 -30.26 -1.32
C GLY A 416 11.27 -31.29 -1.68
#